data_AF-A0A263DYH6-F1
#
_entry.id   AF-A0A263DYH6-F1
#
_cell.length_a   1.000
_cell.length_b   1.000
_cell.length_c   1.000
_cell.angle_alpha   90.00
_cell.angle_beta   90.00
_cell.angle_gamma   90.00
#
_symmetry.space_group_name_H-M   'P 1'
#
loop_
_entity.id
_entity.type
_entity.pdbx_description
1 polymer ?
#
loop_
_entity_poly.entity_id
_entity_poly.type
_entity_poly.pdbx_seq_one_letter_code
_entity_poly.pdbx_strand_id
1 'polypeptide(L)'
;MRAALIPEEAVEFDRRWREVMFRATETLDLSEVLETLDSWRRVARLTAAVGTEAHRLMYRRAAGRLTDEELPADEPLSRTKARLGL
;
A
#
# COMPACT_ATOMS: atom_id res chain seq x y z
N MET A 1 7.37 -11.24 1.01
CA MET A 1 6.27 -10.26 1.10
C MET A 1 6.56 -9.07 0.20
N ARG A 2 7.56 -8.22 0.51
CA ARG A 2 7.86 -6.99 -0.24
C ARG A 2 7.94 -7.17 -1.77
N ALA A 3 8.55 -8.27 -2.24
CA ALA A 3 8.66 -8.59 -3.67
C ALA A 3 7.32 -8.83 -4.40
N ALA A 4 6.23 -9.07 -3.67
CA ALA A 4 4.89 -9.24 -4.23
C ALA A 4 4.07 -7.92 -4.21
N LEU A 5 4.61 -6.83 -3.64
CA LEU A 5 3.97 -5.52 -3.69
C LEU A 5 4.18 -4.88 -5.07
N ILE A 6 3.28 -3.98 -5.45
CA ILE A 6 3.54 -3.08 -6.59
C ILE A 6 4.65 -2.08 -6.21
N PRO A 7 5.37 -1.50 -7.19
CA PRO A 7 6.46 -0.55 -6.93
C PRO A 7 6.10 0.59 -5.97
N GLU A 8 4.91 1.17 -6.12
CA GLU A 8 4.43 2.28 -5.30
C GLU A 8 4.28 1.88 -3.83
N GLU A 9 3.68 0.72 -3.59
CA GLU A 9 3.49 0.14 -2.25
C GLU A 9 4.80 -0.32 -1.63
N ALA A 10 5.75 -0.80 -2.43
CA ALA A 10 7.08 -1.17 -1.93
C ALA A 10 7.83 0.05 -1.37
N VAL A 11 7.67 1.23 -2.00
CA VAL A 11 8.23 2.49 -1.51
C VAL A 11 7.57 2.91 -0.20
N GLU A 12 6.24 2.83 -0.11
CA GLU A 12 5.49 3.13 1.12
C GLU A 12 5.88 2.18 2.26
N PHE A 13 5.98 0.88 1.98
CA PHE A 13 6.46 -0.13 2.91
C PHE A 13 7.85 0.22 3.44
N ASP A 14 8.79 0.54 2.57
CA ASP A 14 10.17 0.86 2.98
C ASP A 14 10.25 2.09 3.87
N ARG A 15 9.45 3.13 3.58
CA ARG A 15 9.37 4.31 4.44
C ARG A 15 8.85 3.93 5.83
N ARG A 16 7.70 3.25 5.88
CA ARG A 16 7.07 2.87 7.14
C ARG A 16 7.95 1.91 7.94
N TRP A 17 8.59 0.95 7.27
CA TRP A 17 9.51 -0.01 7.87
C TRP A 17 10.67 0.68 8.58
N ARG A 18 11.31 1.67 7.94
CA ARG A 18 12.39 2.44 8.57
C ARG A 18 11.91 3.19 9.82
N GLU A 19 10.73 3.82 9.75
CA GLU A 19 10.15 4.55 10.89
C GLU A 19 9.87 3.65 12.09
N VAL A 20 9.21 2.50 11.87
CA VAL A 20 8.84 1.60 12.98
C VAL A 20 10.04 0.87 13.55
N MET A 21 11.01 0.50 12.72
CA MET A 21 12.26 -0.11 13.19
C MET A 21 13.07 0.87 14.05
N PHE A 22 13.13 2.15 13.66
CA PHE A 22 13.78 3.18 14.47
C PHE A 22 13.13 3.31 15.86
N ARG A 23 11.79 3.36 15.93
CA ARG A 23 11.08 3.42 17.22
C ARG A 23 11.30 2.17 18.06
N ALA A 24 11.28 1.00 17.42
CA ALA A 24 11.50 -0.27 18.08
C ALA A 24 12.91 -0.38 18.68
N THR A 25 13.95 0.16 18.01
CA THR A 25 15.30 0.16 18.58
C THR A 25 15.44 1.07 19.80
N GLU A 26 14.69 2.18 19.84
CA GLU A 26 14.68 3.11 20.97
C GLU A 26 13.91 2.55 22.18
N THR A 27 12.80 1.86 21.92
CA THR A 27 11.86 1.42 22.97
C THR A 27 12.00 -0.05 23.36
N LEU A 28 12.70 -0.84 22.54
CA LEU A 28 12.76 -2.30 22.61
C LEU A 28 11.38 -2.99 22.51
N ASP A 29 10.36 -2.28 22.02
CA ASP A 29 9.04 -2.83 21.75
C ASP A 29 8.88 -3.13 20.25
N LEU A 30 8.54 -4.39 19.94
CA LEU A 30 8.37 -4.88 18.58
C LEU A 30 6.91 -4.88 18.11
N SER A 31 5.97 -4.45 18.94
CA SER A 31 4.53 -4.53 18.63
C SER A 31 4.19 -3.80 17.32
N GLU A 32 4.64 -2.55 17.14
CA GLU A 32 4.40 -1.77 15.91
C GLU A 32 5.07 -2.40 14.67
N VAL A 33 6.21 -3.08 14.86
CA VAL A 33 6.93 -3.80 13.78
C VAL A 33 6.10 -5.00 13.30
N LEU A 34 5.59 -5.80 14.24
CA LEU A 34 4.79 -6.98 13.94
C LEU A 34 3.46 -6.60 13.27
N GLU A 35 2.78 -5.57 13.78
CA GLU A 35 1.55 -5.02 13.19
C GLU A 35 1.79 -4.53 11.75
N THR A 36 2.90 -3.82 11.53
CA THR A 36 3.30 -3.35 10.20
C THR A 36 3.50 -4.52 9.25
N LEU A 37 4.24 -5.56 9.67
CA LEU A 37 4.45 -6.75 8.83
C LEU A 37 3.14 -7.46 8.49
N ASP A 38 2.24 -7.61 9.45
CA ASP A 38 0.96 -8.30 9.24
C ASP A 38 0.02 -7.54 8.31
N SER A 39 -0.02 -6.22 8.41
CA SER A 39 -0.76 -5.38 7.46
C SER A 39 -0.23 -5.57 6.04
N TRP A 40 1.07 -5.41 5.84
CA TRP A 40 1.67 -5.51 4.50
C TRP A 40 1.66 -6.94 3.94
N ARG A 41 1.68 -7.98 4.78
CA ARG A 41 1.44 -9.37 4.34
C ARG A 41 0.04 -9.57 3.79
N ARG A 42 -0.97 -8.85 4.25
CA ARG A 42 -2.33 -8.92 3.67
C ARG A 42 -2.34 -8.27 2.29
N VAL A 43 -1.74 -7.09 2.15
CA VAL A 43 -1.62 -6.39 0.87
C VAL A 43 -0.88 -7.26 -0.15
N ALA A 44 0.31 -7.76 0.19
CA ALA A 44 1.08 -8.62 -0.70
C ALA A 44 0.35 -9.91 -1.11
N ARG A 45 -0.45 -10.51 -0.22
CA ARG A 45 -1.27 -11.68 -0.55
C ARG A 45 -2.37 -11.32 -1.54
N LEU A 46 -3.03 -10.18 -1.36
CA LEU A 46 -4.02 -9.69 -2.31
C LEU A 46 -3.38 -9.42 -3.67
N THR A 47 -2.28 -8.68 -3.72
CA THR A 47 -1.54 -8.37 -4.95
C THR A 47 -1.09 -9.63 -5.67
N ALA A 48 -0.56 -10.63 -4.95
CA ALA A 48 -0.16 -11.90 -5.53
C ALA A 48 -1.35 -12.70 -6.09
N ALA A 49 -2.50 -12.64 -5.44
CA ALA A 49 -3.70 -13.38 -5.86
C ALA A 49 -4.35 -12.77 -7.11
N VAL A 50 -4.40 -11.45 -7.21
CA VAL A 50 -5.09 -10.76 -8.33
C VAL A 50 -4.14 -10.32 -9.44
N GLY A 51 -2.84 -10.26 -9.17
CA GLY A 51 -1.83 -9.70 -10.08
C GLY A 51 -1.64 -8.19 -9.89
N THR A 52 -0.44 -7.70 -10.21
CA THR A 52 -0.03 -6.31 -9.96
C THR A 52 -0.91 -5.28 -10.67
N GLU A 53 -1.23 -5.51 -11.94
CA GLU A 53 -2.03 -4.56 -12.74
C GLU A 53 -3.49 -4.54 -12.31
N ALA A 54 -4.08 -5.71 -12.04
CA ALA A 54 -5.43 -5.79 -11.52
C ALA A 54 -5.54 -5.10 -10.15
N HIS A 55 -4.53 -5.25 -9.30
CA HIS A 55 -4.45 -4.56 -8.01
C HIS A 55 -4.44 -3.04 -8.16
N ARG A 56 -3.62 -2.49 -9.07
CA ARG A 56 -3.63 -1.04 -9.39
C ARG A 56 -4.99 -0.57 -9.88
N LEU A 57 -5.62 -1.35 -10.76
CA LEU A 57 -6.93 -1.03 -11.30
C LEU A 57 -8.04 -1.04 -10.22
N MET A 58 -7.90 -1.83 -9.16
CA MET A 58 -8.84 -1.81 -8.03
C MET A 58 -8.88 -0.43 -7.36
N TYR A 59 -7.73 0.22 -7.14
CA TYR A 59 -7.69 1.58 -6.59
C TYR A 59 -8.39 2.58 -7.51
N ARG A 60 -8.12 2.53 -8.83
CA ARG A 60 -8.75 3.44 -9.80
C ARG A 60 -10.26 3.25 -9.84
N ARG A 61 -10.73 2.01 -9.85
CA ARG A 61 -12.17 1.69 -9.81
C ARG A 61 -12.82 2.09 -8.49
N ALA A 62 -12.12 1.99 -7.36
CA ALA A 62 -12.63 2.43 -6.08
C ALA A 62 -12.75 3.97 -6.05
N ALA A 63 -11.72 4.67 -6.50
CA ALA A 63 -11.68 6.13 -6.51
C ALA A 63 -12.74 6.70 -7.46
N GLY A 64 -12.88 6.16 -8.67
CA GLY A 64 -13.92 6.60 -9.61
C GLY A 64 -15.35 6.40 -9.08
N ARG A 65 -15.60 5.32 -8.33
CA ARG A 65 -16.89 5.11 -7.64
C ARG A 65 -17.12 6.08 -6.48
N LEU A 66 -16.06 6.46 -5.78
CA LEU A 66 -16.15 7.40 -4.65
C LEU A 66 -16.40 8.84 -5.13
N THR A 67 -15.80 9.23 -6.26
CA THR A 67 -15.92 10.57 -6.82
C THR A 67 -17.04 10.71 -7.85
N ASP A 68 -17.67 9.60 -8.26
CA ASP A 68 -18.62 9.53 -9.38
C ASP A 68 -18.02 10.06 -10.71
N GLU A 69 -16.73 9.79 -10.92
CA GLU A 69 -15.97 10.24 -12.09
C GLU A 69 -15.24 9.07 -12.77
N GLU A 70 -15.06 9.15 -14.09
CA GLU A 70 -14.12 8.28 -14.79
C GLU A 70 -12.70 8.84 -14.67
N LEU A 71 -11.81 8.09 -14.00
CA LEU A 71 -10.45 8.54 -13.76
C LEU A 71 -9.54 8.27 -14.97
N PRO A 72 -8.64 9.23 -15.33
CA PRO A 72 -7.69 9.05 -16.42
C PRO A 72 -6.83 7.78 -16.25
N ALA A 73 -6.58 7.08 -17.35
CA ALA A 73 -5.81 5.83 -17.33
C ALA A 73 -4.33 6.03 -16.94
N ASP A 74 -3.79 7.22 -17.21
CA ASP A 74 -2.42 7.65 -16.93
C ASP A 74 -2.28 8.38 -15.59
N GLU A 75 -3.36 8.53 -14.81
CA GLU A 75 -3.28 9.15 -13.49
C GLU A 75 -2.30 8.35 -12.59
N PRO A 76 -1.32 9.02 -11.95
CA PRO A 76 -0.43 8.36 -11.01
C PRO A 76 -1.19 7.76 -9.82
N LEU A 77 -0.85 6.53 -9.44
CA LEU A 77 -1.54 5.82 -8.36
C LEU A 77 -1.56 6.59 -7.03
N SER A 78 -0.51 7.37 -6.73
CA SER A 78 -0.47 8.23 -5.54
C SER A 78 -1.61 9.24 -5.50
N ARG A 79 -1.99 9.81 -6.65
CA ARG A 79 -3.12 10.74 -6.76
C ARG A 79 -4.44 10.00 -6.62
N THR A 80 -4.57 8.81 -7.18
CA THR A 80 -5.74 7.94 -7.01
C THR A 80 -5.93 7.54 -5.55
N LYS A 81 -4.87 7.17 -4.84
CA LYS A 81 -4.90 6.84 -3.40
C LYS A 81 -5.25 8.05 -2.53
N ALA A 82 -4.74 9.23 -2.85
CA ALA A 82 -5.13 10.46 -2.16
C ALA A 82 -6.64 10.74 -2.23
N ARG A 83 -7.31 10.41 -3.35
CA ARG A 83 -8.78 10.52 -3.46
C ARG A 83 -9.53 9.57 -2.52
N LEU A 84 -8.91 8.43 -2.20
CA LEU A 84 -9.44 7.43 -1.27
C LEU A 84 -9.08 7.73 0.19
N GLY A 85 -8.32 8.80 0.47
CA GLY A 85 -7.80 9.09 1.81
C GLY A 85 -6.69 8.13 2.26
N LEU A 86 -5.97 7.53 1.30
CA LEU A 86 -4.86 6.58 1.50
C LEU A 86 -3.49 7.22 1.25
#